data_AF-A0A938X0D7-F1
#
_entry.id   AF-A0A938X0D7-F1
#
_cell.length_a   1.000
_cell.length_b   1.000
_cell.length_c   1.000
_cell.angle_alpha   90.00
_cell.angle_beta   90.00
_cell.angle_gamma   90.00
#
_symmetry.space_group_name_H-M   'P 1'
#
loop_
_entity.id
_entity.type
_entity.pdbx_description
1 polymer ?
#
loop_
_entity_poly.entity_id
_entity_poly.type
_entity_poly.pdbx_seq_one_letter_code
_entity_poly.pdbx_strand_id
1 'polypeptide(L)'
;LRARYRVVLLDEYQDTSSAQADVLAALFSGPDSAHGMGHPVMAVGDPLQAIYEWRGAAASNILEFHRRFPNKEGTPAQVLSLATNRRCADQIINAANVASEELRQTLSSAAESDDHDPAGDRAEVAVGQPLIAPEGNRRGEVTVAAYPDWV
;
A
#
# COMPACT_ATOMS: atom_id res chain seq x y z
N LEU A 1 3.47 -23.95 -10.78
CA LEU A 1 3.15 -23.19 -9.55
C LEU A 1 1.70 -22.71 -9.53
N ARG A 2 1.22 -21.99 -10.56
CA ARG A 2 -0.18 -21.52 -10.67
C ARG A 2 -1.26 -22.62 -10.54
N ALA A 3 -0.99 -23.85 -10.99
CA ALA A 3 -1.91 -24.98 -10.79
C ALA A 3 -1.96 -25.49 -9.32
N ARG A 4 -0.89 -25.25 -8.55
CA ARG A 4 -0.77 -25.69 -7.14
C ARG A 4 -1.33 -24.64 -6.18
N TYR A 5 -1.02 -23.38 -6.42
CA TYR A 5 -1.48 -22.24 -5.61
C TYR A 5 -2.58 -21.53 -6.37
N ARG A 6 -3.82 -21.66 -5.92
CA ARG A 6 -5.00 -21.05 -6.59
C ARG A 6 -5.15 -19.57 -6.29
N VAL A 7 -4.56 -19.13 -5.18
CA VAL A 7 -4.58 -17.75 -4.68
C VAL A 7 -3.21 -17.48 -4.06
N VAL A 8 -2.70 -16.27 -4.26
CA VAL A 8 -1.47 -15.76 -3.63
C VAL A 8 -1.82 -14.53 -2.81
N LEU A 9 -1.40 -14.52 -1.55
CA LEU A 9 -1.59 -13.41 -0.62
C LEU A 9 -0.21 -12.86 -0.24
N LEU A 10 -0.02 -11.56 -0.42
CA LEU A 10 1.22 -10.85 -0.16
C LEU A 10 0.96 -9.83 0.95
N ASP A 11 1.64 -10.01 2.08
CA ASP A 11 1.59 -9.09 3.22
C ASP A 11 2.87 -8.25 3.26
N GLU A 12 2.81 -7.07 3.88
CA GLU A 12 3.91 -6.09 3.94
C GLU A 12 4.57 -5.82 2.56
N TYR A 13 3.74 -5.69 1.53
CA TYR A 13 4.25 -5.65 0.16
C TYR A 13 5.09 -4.40 -0.15
N GLN A 14 4.94 -3.32 0.62
CA GLN A 14 5.79 -2.13 0.55
C GLN A 14 7.27 -2.43 0.84
N ASP A 15 7.55 -3.49 1.61
CA ASP A 15 8.91 -3.88 2.00
C ASP A 15 9.52 -4.93 1.05
N THR A 16 8.78 -5.30 -0.01
CA THR A 16 9.26 -6.21 -1.04
C THR A 16 10.30 -5.50 -1.91
N SER A 17 11.42 -6.17 -2.21
CA SER A 17 12.41 -5.62 -3.14
C SER A 17 11.94 -5.72 -4.59
N SER A 18 12.45 -4.85 -5.47
CA SER A 18 12.09 -4.88 -6.91
C SER A 18 12.34 -6.27 -7.52
N ALA A 19 13.44 -6.94 -7.15
CA ALA A 19 13.74 -8.28 -7.62
C ALA A 19 12.71 -9.33 -7.13
N GLN A 20 12.23 -9.22 -5.89
CA GLN A 20 11.17 -10.09 -5.38
C GLN A 20 9.84 -9.83 -6.11
N ALA A 21 9.49 -8.56 -6.33
CA ALA A 21 8.31 -8.17 -7.11
C ALA A 21 8.38 -8.66 -8.56
N ASP A 22 9.58 -8.68 -9.15
CA ASP A 22 9.84 -9.25 -10.48
C ASP A 22 9.58 -10.74 -10.54
N VAL A 23 10.12 -11.50 -9.59
CA VAL A 23 9.89 -12.94 -9.50
C VAL A 23 8.41 -13.24 -9.28
N LEU A 24 7.73 -12.52 -8.39
CA LEU A 24 6.30 -12.71 -8.13
C LEU A 24 5.45 -12.47 -9.38
N ALA A 25 5.71 -11.39 -10.13
CA ALA A 25 5.01 -11.10 -11.38
C ALA A 25 5.28 -12.17 -12.44
N ALA A 26 6.53 -12.61 -12.63
CA ALA A 26 6.84 -13.67 -13.60
C ALA A 26 6.13 -15.00 -13.26
N LEU A 27 5.92 -15.28 -11.97
CA LEU A 27 5.24 -16.49 -11.51
C LEU A 27 3.71 -16.40 -11.61
N PHE A 28 3.13 -15.21 -11.40
CA PHE A 28 1.67 -15.06 -11.16
C PHE A 28 0.99 -13.95 -11.98
N SER A 29 1.69 -13.28 -12.89
CA SER A 29 1.15 -12.24 -13.78
C SER A 29 1.79 -12.39 -15.17
N GLY A 30 1.27 -13.37 -15.92
CA GLY A 30 1.76 -13.66 -17.27
C GLY A 30 1.35 -12.58 -18.29
N PRO A 31 1.90 -12.63 -19.51
CA PRO A 31 1.61 -11.64 -20.55
C PRO A 31 0.17 -11.69 -21.10
N ASP A 32 -0.54 -12.80 -20.88
CA ASP A 32 -1.94 -12.98 -21.28
C ASP A 32 -2.64 -14.03 -20.38
N SER A 33 -3.95 -14.22 -20.56
CA SER A 33 -4.77 -15.10 -19.73
C SER A 33 -4.38 -16.58 -19.83
N ALA A 34 -3.90 -17.04 -20.99
CA ALA A 34 -3.40 -18.40 -21.15
C ALA A 34 -2.07 -18.62 -20.41
N HIS A 35 -1.27 -17.56 -20.28
CA HIS A 35 0.05 -17.58 -19.65
C HIS A 35 0.08 -17.05 -18.22
N GLY A 36 -1.08 -16.74 -17.62
CA GLY A 36 -1.23 -16.48 -16.20
C GLY A 36 -1.65 -15.06 -15.81
N MET A 37 -1.97 -14.18 -16.76
CA MET A 37 -2.62 -12.89 -16.47
C MET A 37 -3.97 -13.13 -15.79
N GLY A 38 -4.32 -12.30 -14.81
CA GLY A 38 -5.54 -12.47 -14.02
C GLY A 38 -5.52 -13.66 -13.05
N HIS A 39 -4.36 -14.23 -12.73
CA HIS A 39 -4.25 -15.16 -11.62
C HIS A 39 -4.63 -14.45 -10.30
N PRO A 40 -5.38 -15.09 -9.37
CA PRO A 40 -5.77 -14.43 -8.13
C PRO A 40 -4.56 -14.11 -7.24
N VAL A 41 -4.16 -12.84 -7.21
CA VAL A 41 -3.12 -12.30 -6.33
C VAL A 41 -3.71 -11.11 -5.58
N MET A 42 -3.50 -11.06 -4.27
CA MET A 42 -3.87 -9.93 -3.42
C MET A 42 -2.64 -9.49 -2.64
N ALA A 43 -2.38 -8.18 -2.65
CA ALA A 43 -1.37 -7.57 -1.80
C ALA A 43 -2.02 -6.60 -0.81
N VAL A 44 -1.43 -6.53 0.38
CA VAL A 44 -1.69 -5.50 1.37
C VAL A 44 -0.37 -4.83 1.74
N GLY A 45 -0.43 -3.54 2.03
CA GLY A 45 0.73 -2.75 2.41
C GLY A 45 0.38 -1.29 2.62
N ASP A 46 1.32 -0.56 3.19
CA ASP A 46 1.23 0.89 3.43
C ASP A 46 2.52 1.57 2.97
N PRO A 47 2.48 2.40 1.91
CA PRO A 47 3.68 3.09 1.44
C PRO A 47 4.31 4.02 2.49
N LEU A 48 3.54 4.50 3.48
CA LEU A 48 4.06 5.32 4.59
C LEU A 48 4.90 4.50 5.59
N GLN A 49 4.85 3.16 5.50
CA GLN A 49 5.58 2.23 6.38
C GLN A 49 6.78 1.58 5.68
N ALA A 50 7.10 1.99 4.45
CA ALA A 50 8.26 1.48 3.71
C ALA A 50 9.57 2.01 4.33
N ILE A 51 10.17 1.23 5.24
CA ILE A 51 11.39 1.61 5.98
C ILE A 51 12.62 0.77 5.64
N TYR A 52 12.48 -0.19 4.72
CA TYR A 52 13.56 -1.11 4.31
C TYR A 52 14.21 -0.76 2.97
N GLU A 53 14.15 0.51 2.53
CA GLU A 53 14.75 0.95 1.25
C GLU A 53 16.25 0.61 1.15
N TRP A 54 16.98 0.68 2.27
CA TRP A 54 18.40 0.30 2.33
C TRP A 54 18.67 -1.19 2.00
N ARG A 55 17.63 -2.04 2.01
CA ARG A 55 17.68 -3.45 1.56
C ARG A 55 17.15 -3.64 0.15
N GLY A 56 16.88 -2.56 -0.58
CA GLY A 56 16.32 -2.56 -1.92
C GLY A 56 14.80 -2.73 -1.97
N ALA A 57 14.09 -2.54 -0.85
CA ALA A 57 12.64 -2.39 -0.87
C ALA A 57 12.25 -1.11 -1.62
N ALA A 58 11.13 -1.15 -2.33
CA ALA A 58 10.65 0.02 -3.06
C ALA A 58 9.16 0.24 -2.77
N ALA A 59 8.82 1.37 -2.15
CA ALA A 59 7.43 1.76 -1.88
C ALA A 59 6.59 1.84 -3.17
N SER A 60 7.23 2.10 -4.32
CA SER A 60 6.59 2.04 -5.63
C SER A 60 6.01 0.67 -5.97
N ASN A 61 6.50 -0.42 -5.36
CA ASN A 61 5.96 -1.76 -5.61
C ASN A 61 4.49 -1.86 -5.20
N ILE A 62 4.11 -1.33 -4.03
CA ILE A 62 2.71 -1.35 -3.60
C ILE A 62 1.86 -0.37 -4.40
N LEU A 63 2.40 0.78 -4.80
CA LEU A 63 1.71 1.77 -5.63
C LEU A 63 1.39 1.19 -7.03
N GLU A 64 2.35 0.50 -7.64
CA GLU A 64 2.23 -0.07 -8.99
C GLU A 64 1.61 -1.47 -9.03
N PHE A 65 1.25 -2.05 -7.87
CA PHE A 65 0.73 -3.41 -7.79
C PHE A 65 -0.46 -3.65 -8.73
N HIS A 66 -1.37 -2.67 -8.79
CA HIS A 66 -2.59 -2.74 -9.59
C HIS A 66 -2.31 -2.90 -11.09
N ARG A 67 -1.27 -2.24 -11.63
CA ARG A 67 -0.84 -2.38 -13.03
C ARG A 67 -0.03 -3.65 -13.26
N ARG A 68 0.73 -4.08 -12.25
CA ARG A 68 1.61 -5.25 -12.35
C ARG A 68 0.88 -6.59 -12.27
N PHE A 69 -0.28 -6.63 -11.63
CA PHE A 69 -1.15 -7.80 -11.52
C PHE A 69 -2.55 -7.49 -12.07
N PRO A 70 -2.71 -7.21 -13.37
CA PRO A 70 -4.00 -6.87 -13.94
C PRO A 70 -4.96 -8.07 -13.92
N ASN A 71 -6.25 -7.80 -14.09
CA ASN A 71 -7.25 -8.85 -14.24
C ASN A 71 -7.09 -9.60 -15.59
N LYS A 72 -7.94 -10.60 -15.83
CA LYS A 72 -7.86 -11.45 -17.03
C LYS A 72 -8.15 -10.69 -18.33
N GLU A 73 -8.81 -9.54 -18.24
CA GLU A 73 -9.07 -8.61 -19.34
C GLU A 73 -7.89 -7.65 -19.60
N GLY A 74 -6.86 -7.66 -18.75
CA GLY A 74 -5.71 -6.78 -18.85
C GLY A 74 -5.94 -5.39 -18.26
N THR A 75 -7.05 -5.15 -17.56
CA THR A 75 -7.27 -3.88 -16.85
C THR A 75 -6.60 -3.92 -15.48
N PRO A 76 -6.17 -2.77 -14.94
CA PRO A 76 -5.56 -2.72 -13.62
C PRO A 76 -6.44 -3.34 -12.52
N ALA A 77 -5.81 -3.95 -11.52
CA ALA A 77 -6.53 -4.56 -10.40
C ALA A 77 -7.26 -3.51 -9.57
N GLN A 78 -8.31 -3.96 -8.88
CA GLN A 78 -9.02 -3.13 -7.92
C GLN A 78 -8.11 -2.75 -6.75
N VAL A 79 -8.12 -1.47 -6.39
CA VAL A 79 -7.47 -0.93 -5.19
C VAL A 79 -8.53 -0.61 -4.14
N LEU A 80 -8.28 -0.99 -2.89
CA LEU A 80 -9.17 -0.73 -1.76
C LEU A 80 -8.38 -0.07 -0.63
N SER A 81 -8.87 1.06 -0.11
CA SER A 81 -8.27 1.77 1.02
C SER A 81 -8.94 1.43 2.35
N LEU A 82 -8.14 1.32 3.41
CA LEU A 82 -8.59 1.06 4.78
C LEU A 82 -8.10 2.16 5.72
N ALA A 83 -8.87 3.24 5.84
CA ALA A 83 -8.49 4.38 6.70
C ALA A 83 -8.82 4.16 8.19
N THR A 84 -9.76 3.27 8.54
CA THR A 84 -10.20 3.11 9.94
C THR A 84 -9.14 2.39 10.79
N ASN A 85 -8.54 3.11 11.73
CA ASN A 85 -7.61 2.54 12.70
C ASN A 85 -8.37 1.95 13.89
N ARG A 86 -8.33 0.62 14.05
CA ARG A 86 -9.00 -0.11 15.15
C ARG A 86 -8.05 -0.46 16.31
N ARG A 87 -6.81 0.00 16.27
CA ARG A 87 -5.76 -0.36 17.23
C ARG A 87 -5.57 0.73 18.29
N CYS A 88 -5.58 1.98 17.88
CA CYS A 88 -5.10 3.11 18.66
C CYS A 88 -6.26 3.95 19.21
N ALA A 89 -6.01 4.60 20.35
CA ALA A 89 -6.90 5.63 20.89
C ALA A 89 -6.87 6.89 20.00
N ASP A 90 -7.92 7.71 20.07
CA ASP A 90 -8.08 8.93 19.27
C ASP A 90 -6.83 9.82 19.30
N GLN A 91 -6.24 10.00 20.48
CA GLN A 91 -5.11 10.89 20.65
C GLN A 91 -3.88 10.44 19.88
N ILE A 92 -3.64 9.12 19.80
CA ILE A 92 -2.52 8.55 19.05
C ILE A 92 -2.79 8.68 17.54
N ILE A 93 -4.04 8.43 17.11
CA ILE A 93 -4.43 8.58 15.70
C ILE A 93 -4.24 10.03 15.24
N ASN A 94 -4.69 11.00 16.05
CA ASN A 94 -4.53 12.43 15.75
C ASN A 94 -3.06 12.84 15.70
N ALA A 95 -2.25 12.39 16.66
CA ALA A 95 -0.81 12.67 16.67
C ALA A 95 -0.12 12.09 15.42
N ALA A 96 -0.44 10.85 15.04
CA ALA A 96 0.09 10.21 13.84
C ALA A 96 -0.32 10.97 12.57
N ASN A 97 -1.60 11.40 12.47
CA ASN A 97 -2.08 12.18 11.34
C ASN A 97 -1.31 13.51 11.21
N VAL A 98 -1.09 14.23 12.31
CA VAL A 98 -0.30 15.47 12.28
C VAL A 98 1.14 15.18 11.87
N ALA A 99 1.77 14.15 12.45
CA ALA A 99 3.17 13.84 12.21
C ALA A 99 3.49 13.42 10.76
N SER A 100 2.56 12.75 10.07
CA SER A 100 2.77 12.27 8.70
C SER A 100 2.08 13.09 7.60
N GLU A 101 1.52 14.26 7.91
CA GLU A 101 0.77 15.10 6.95
C GLU A 101 1.59 15.43 5.69
N GLU A 102 2.81 15.93 5.84
CA GLU A 102 3.67 16.31 4.70
C GLU A 102 4.02 15.10 3.80
N LEU A 103 4.33 13.96 4.42
CA LEU A 103 4.63 12.73 3.69
C LEU A 103 3.39 12.22 2.93
N ARG A 104 2.21 12.27 3.56
CA ARG A 104 0.94 11.91 2.92
C ARG A 104 0.65 12.78 1.70
N GLN A 105 0.80 14.10 1.83
CA GLN A 105 0.60 15.03 0.71
C GLN A 105 1.57 14.74 -0.45
N THR A 106 2.84 14.49 -0.13
CA THR A 106 3.86 14.16 -1.14
C THR A 106 3.49 12.90 -1.92
N LEU A 107 3.06 11.84 -1.22
CA LEU A 107 2.64 10.60 -1.86
C LEU A 107 1.34 10.74 -2.65
N SER A 108 0.37 11.52 -2.17
CA SER A 108 -0.85 11.85 -2.93
C SER A 108 -0.52 12.56 -4.24
N SER A 109 0.34 13.59 -4.20
CA SER A 109 0.74 14.32 -5.41
C SER A 109 1.55 13.47 -6.39
N ALA A 110 2.40 12.56 -5.88
CA ALA A 110 3.12 11.61 -6.73
C ALA A 110 2.14 10.67 -7.46
N ALA A 111 1.16 10.12 -6.74
CA ALA A 111 0.14 9.25 -7.32
C ALA A 111 -0.72 9.95 -8.39
N GLU A 112 -1.06 11.23 -8.20
CA GLU A 112 -1.80 12.04 -9.18
C GLU A 112 -0.97 12.34 -10.45
N SER A 113 0.35 12.44 -10.32
CA SER A 113 1.24 12.79 -11.44
C SER A 113 1.53 11.63 -12.39
N ASP A 114 1.46 10.39 -11.90
CA ASP A 114 1.65 9.17 -12.70
C ASP A 114 0.37 8.74 -13.45
N ASP A 115 -0.74 9.47 -13.30
CA ASP A 115 -2.07 9.06 -13.76
C ASP A 115 -2.47 9.63 -15.14
N HIS A 116 -1.52 9.69 -16.08
CA HIS A 116 -1.82 10.01 -17.49
C HIS A 116 -2.41 8.79 -18.23
N ASP A 117 -3.52 8.24 -17.74
CA ASP A 117 -4.31 7.21 -18.42
C ASP A 117 -5.64 7.81 -18.95
N PRO A 118 -5.89 7.83 -20.28
CA PRO A 118 -7.11 8.36 -20.87
C PRO A 118 -8.36 7.47 -20.64
N ALA A 119 -8.22 6.31 -20.01
CA ALA A 119 -9.29 5.32 -19.87
C ALA A 119 -10.11 5.40 -18.57
N GLY A 120 -10.14 6.52 -17.86
CA GLY A 120 -11.26 6.90 -16.96
C GLY A 120 -11.62 5.98 -15.77
N ASP A 121 -10.96 4.85 -15.55
CA ASP A 121 -11.23 3.92 -14.45
C ASP A 121 -10.36 4.31 -13.25
N ARG A 122 -10.79 5.37 -12.57
CA ARG A 122 -10.14 5.92 -11.39
C ARG A 122 -10.29 4.95 -10.23
N ALA A 123 -9.34 4.03 -10.07
CA ALA A 123 -9.01 3.60 -8.74
C ALA A 123 -8.45 4.84 -8.03
N GLU A 124 -9.28 5.55 -7.26
CA GLU A 124 -8.78 6.52 -6.28
C GLU A 124 -7.87 5.73 -5.34
N VAL A 125 -6.58 5.67 -5.69
CA VAL A 125 -5.57 5.17 -4.79
C VAL A 125 -5.57 6.21 -3.69
N ALA A 126 -6.22 5.89 -2.59
CA ALA A 126 -6.41 6.79 -1.45
C ALA A 126 -5.08 6.96 -0.67
N VAL A 127 -3.98 7.06 -1.41
CA VAL A 127 -2.65 7.37 -0.93
C VAL A 127 -2.74 8.70 -0.21
N GLY A 128 -2.28 8.71 1.04
CA GLY A 128 -2.25 9.93 1.84
C GLY A 128 -3.57 10.30 2.51
N GLN A 129 -4.61 9.45 2.46
CA GLN A 129 -5.77 9.65 3.33
C GLN A 129 -5.36 9.57 4.82
N PRO A 130 -5.86 10.47 5.68
CA PRO A 130 -5.61 10.40 7.11
C PRO A 130 -6.32 9.19 7.73
N LEU A 131 -5.77 8.68 8.83
CA LEU A 131 -6.38 7.62 9.62
C LEU A 131 -7.66 8.12 10.31
N ILE A 132 -8.68 7.27 10.35
CA ILE A 132 -9.99 7.55 10.94
C ILE A 132 -10.17 6.73 12.22
N ALA A 133 -10.53 7.38 13.32
CA ALA A 133 -10.96 6.69 14.53
C ALA A 133 -12.41 6.18 14.37
N PRO A 134 -12.72 4.92 14.75
CA PRO A 134 -14.09 4.42 14.71
C PRO A 134 -15.00 5.15 15.69
N GLU A 135 -16.31 5.09 15.46
CA GLU A 135 -17.28 5.65 16.40
C GLU A 135 -17.15 5.00 17.79
N GLY A 136 -17.20 5.81 18.84
CA GLY A 136 -17.04 5.34 20.22
C GLY A 136 -15.63 4.87 20.57
N ASN A 137 -14.62 5.20 19.76
CA ASN A 137 -13.24 4.83 20.04
C ASN A 137 -12.77 5.38 21.38
N ARG A 138 -11.92 4.60 22.04
CA ARG A 138 -11.48 4.88 23.41
C ARG A 138 -10.60 6.13 23.44
N ARG A 139 -10.83 6.99 24.44
CA ARG A 139 -9.92 8.07 24.80
C ARG A 139 -9.09 7.65 26.01
N GLY A 140 -7.78 7.76 25.90
CA GLY A 140 -6.83 7.45 26.97
C GLY A 140 -6.11 8.70 27.48
N GLU A 141 -5.23 8.52 28.46
CA GLU A 141 -4.25 9.54 28.81
C GLU A 141 -3.01 9.37 27.93
N VAL A 142 -2.49 10.47 27.38
CA VAL A 142 -1.23 10.47 26.62
C VAL A 142 -0.22 11.30 27.40
N THR A 143 0.85 10.66 27.85
CA THR A 143 1.98 11.32 28.50
C THR A 143 3.14 11.35 27.51
N VAL A 144 3.69 12.54 27.27
CA VAL A 144 4.87 12.72 26.42
C VAL A 144 6.10 12.76 27.31
N ALA A 145 7.06 11.89 27.04
CA ALA A 145 8.41 11.96 27.58
C ALA A 145 9.36 12.36 26.46
N ALA A 146 10.19 13.37 26.71
CA ALA A 146 11.23 13.80 25.78
C ALA A 146 12.58 13.77 26.51
N TYR A 147 13.61 13.31 25.82
CA TYR A 147 14.98 13.42 26.27
C TYR A 147 15.62 14.60 25.53
N PRO A 148 16.16 15.60 26.25
CA PRO A 148 16.76 16.78 25.61
C PRO A 148 18.01 16.42 24.80
N ASP A 149 18.75 15.40 25.24
CA ASP A 149 20.02 14.99 24.64
C ASP A 149 20.09 13.45 24.51
N TRP A 150 20.50 12.97 23.34
CA TRP A 150 20.92 11.57 23.14
C TRP A 150 22.42 11.51 23.45
N VAL A 151 22.77 11.18 24.71
CA VAL A 151 24.17 10.96 25.13
C VAL A 151 24.62 9.55 24.80
#